data_AF-A0A1C5NGU2-F1
#
_entry.id   AF-A0A1C5NGU2-F1
#
_cell.length_a   1.000
_cell.length_b   1.000
_cell.length_c   1.000
_cell.angle_alpha   90.00
_cell.angle_beta   90.00
_cell.angle_gamma   90.00
#
_symmetry.space_group_name_H-M   'P 1'
#
loop_
_entity.id
_entity.type
_entity.pdbx_description
1 polymer ?
#
loop_
_entity_poly.entity_id
_entity_poly.type
_entity_poly.pdbx_seq_one_letter_code
_entity_poly.pdbx_strand_id
1 'polypeptide(L)'
;MIKIFDPVSQTGERDLSERLGYMMERQQFPRTEVAGVSVSRLIIGTNWLLGWSHTGKAADHRITERYQSPESFFPVLEAYAQYGIDTIMGPISSQPRMVEAIRYAEQKLNCKFIIVDTPIINVDDTDEARAEAREAIRKSAEIGSTFCLIHHSSAEQLVNKNKGTIERLDDYTKMIREEKMIPGLSAHMPELILYSDANGYDVETYIQIYNCVGFMMQIEIETVSSIIHHAKKPVMTIKSMGAGRCTPYVGLNFSWNTIRPCDMVTVGCFTPEEVHEDVEISLAAIEHRFPQLEKRSSPNNKQAVLNDRK
;
A
#
# COMPACT_ATOMS: atom_id res chain seq x y z
N MET A 1 -42.83 -41.99 -10.09
CA MET A 1 -42.84 -41.50 -8.70
C MET A 1 -41.39 -41.45 -8.24
N ILE A 2 -40.84 -40.23 -8.15
CA ILE A 2 -39.63 -39.79 -7.44
C ILE A 2 -38.34 -40.62 -7.65
N LYS A 3 -37.41 -40.08 -8.44
CA LYS A 3 -35.96 -40.22 -8.19
C LYS A 3 -35.39 -38.82 -7.95
N ILE A 4 -34.99 -38.60 -6.71
CA ILE A 4 -34.23 -37.45 -6.23
C ILE A 4 -32.82 -37.60 -6.82
N PHE A 5 -32.35 -36.60 -7.57
CA PHE A 5 -30.93 -36.42 -7.89
C PHE A 5 -30.53 -35.05 -7.36
N ASP A 6 -29.67 -35.10 -6.37
CA ASP A 6 -29.00 -33.98 -5.71
C ASP A 6 -27.70 -33.72 -6.47
N PRO A 7 -27.44 -32.51 -7.01
CA PRO A 7 -26.13 -32.17 -7.52
C PRO A 7 -25.36 -31.40 -6.43
N VAL A 8 -24.56 -32.14 -5.67
CA VAL A 8 -23.44 -31.55 -4.93
C VAL A 8 -22.47 -30.92 -5.92
N SER A 9 -22.19 -29.65 -5.65
CA SER A 9 -21.23 -28.73 -6.26
C SER A 9 -20.02 -29.35 -6.95
N GLN A 10 -19.93 -29.18 -8.28
CA GLN A 10 -18.70 -29.29 -9.08
C GLN A 10 -18.33 -27.93 -9.74
N THR A 11 -18.96 -26.84 -9.30
CA THR A 11 -18.80 -25.50 -9.91
C THR A 11 -17.65 -24.69 -9.33
N GLY A 12 -17.16 -25.01 -8.12
CA GLY A 12 -16.09 -24.24 -7.48
C GLY A 12 -14.68 -24.49 -8.04
N GLU A 13 -14.33 -25.74 -8.34
CA GLU A 13 -12.96 -26.09 -8.77
C GLU A 13 -12.66 -25.74 -10.24
N ARG A 14 -13.68 -25.75 -11.11
CA ARG A 14 -13.54 -25.29 -12.51
C ARG A 14 -13.36 -23.78 -12.61
N ASP A 15 -14.07 -23.00 -11.79
CA ASP A 15 -13.93 -21.53 -11.72
C ASP A 15 -12.55 -21.13 -11.17
N LEU A 16 -12.03 -21.81 -10.14
CA LEU A 16 -10.70 -21.53 -9.59
C LEU A 16 -9.55 -21.88 -10.55
N SER A 17 -9.65 -22.99 -11.29
CA SER A 17 -8.61 -23.39 -12.26
C SER A 17 -8.60 -22.51 -13.50
N GLU A 18 -9.77 -22.09 -14.01
CA GLU A 18 -9.87 -21.07 -15.06
C GLU A 18 -9.35 -19.71 -14.57
N ARG A 19 -9.68 -19.29 -13.35
CA ARG A 19 -9.14 -18.06 -12.74
C ARG A 19 -7.63 -18.10 -12.57
N LEU A 20 -7.07 -19.20 -12.05
CA LEU A 20 -5.61 -19.39 -11.92
C LEU A 20 -4.92 -19.42 -13.28
N GLY A 21 -5.53 -20.03 -14.30
CA GLY A 21 -5.05 -19.97 -15.69
C GLY A 21 -5.04 -18.53 -16.22
N TYR A 22 -6.09 -17.75 -15.95
CA TYR A 22 -6.18 -16.34 -16.32
C TYR A 22 -5.15 -15.45 -15.59
N MET A 23 -4.81 -15.78 -14.34
CA MET A 23 -3.75 -15.09 -13.58
C MET A 23 -2.37 -15.26 -14.23
N MET A 24 -2.11 -16.37 -14.91
CA MET A 24 -0.83 -16.63 -15.60
C MET A 24 -0.74 -15.96 -16.98
N GLU A 25 -1.87 -15.66 -17.63
CA GLU A 25 -1.90 -14.91 -18.91
C GLU A 25 -1.83 -13.40 -18.73
N ARG A 26 -2.20 -12.87 -17.56
CA ARG A 26 -2.10 -11.42 -17.28
C ARG A 26 -0.66 -11.00 -17.04
N GLN A 27 -0.35 -9.80 -17.55
CA GLN A 27 0.94 -9.17 -17.36
C GLN A 27 1.22 -8.95 -15.86
N GLN A 28 2.36 -9.49 -15.39
CA GLN A 28 2.78 -9.35 -14.01
C GLN A 28 3.35 -7.96 -13.75
N PHE A 29 3.04 -7.38 -12.59
CA PHE A 29 3.53 -6.07 -12.20
C PHE A 29 5.04 -6.13 -11.86
N PRO A 30 5.84 -5.13 -12.27
CA PRO A 30 7.26 -5.08 -11.92
C PRO A 30 7.51 -5.18 -10.40
N ARG A 31 8.61 -5.86 -10.04
CA ARG A 31 9.08 -6.01 -8.66
C ARG A 31 10.37 -5.23 -8.44
N THR A 32 10.70 -4.97 -7.18
CA THR A 32 11.98 -4.41 -6.72
C THR A 32 12.47 -5.19 -5.50
N GLU A 33 13.65 -4.88 -5.00
CA GLU A 33 14.21 -5.50 -3.80
C GLU A 33 14.35 -4.48 -2.67
N VAL A 34 13.93 -4.85 -1.46
CA VAL A 34 14.14 -4.09 -0.23
C VAL A 34 14.75 -5.02 0.80
N ALA A 35 16.00 -4.77 1.21
CA ALA A 35 16.75 -5.58 2.18
C ALA A 35 16.71 -7.09 1.89
N GLY A 36 16.92 -7.48 0.62
CA GLY A 36 16.90 -8.89 0.20
C GLY A 36 15.51 -9.50 -0.02
N VAL A 37 14.43 -8.74 0.19
CA VAL A 37 13.06 -9.19 -0.06
C VAL A 37 12.56 -8.63 -1.38
N SER A 38 12.13 -9.50 -2.29
CA SER A 38 11.46 -9.09 -3.52
C SER A 38 10.03 -8.64 -3.22
N VAL A 39 9.70 -7.39 -3.51
CA VAL A 39 8.38 -6.78 -3.26
C VAL A 39 7.77 -6.27 -4.57
N SER A 40 6.43 -6.25 -4.66
CA SER A 40 5.75 -5.64 -5.81
C SER A 40 5.95 -4.11 -5.80
N ARG A 41 6.27 -3.51 -6.96
CA ARG A 41 6.47 -2.05 -7.03
C ARG A 41 5.18 -1.26 -6.82
N LEU A 42 4.03 -1.82 -7.19
CA LEU A 42 2.73 -1.33 -6.73
C LEU A 42 2.41 -2.04 -5.41
N ILE A 43 2.02 -1.28 -4.38
CA ILE A 43 1.72 -1.80 -3.04
C ILE A 43 0.23 -1.55 -2.75
N ILE A 44 -0.43 -2.52 -2.15
CA ILE A 44 -1.83 -2.44 -1.73
C ILE A 44 -1.92 -1.54 -0.50
N GLY A 45 -2.50 -0.35 -0.66
CA GLY A 45 -2.77 0.58 0.42
C GLY A 45 -4.12 0.30 1.10
N THR A 46 -4.17 0.28 2.43
CA THR A 46 -5.36 -0.17 3.16
C THR A 46 -6.35 0.93 3.56
N ASN A 47 -6.05 2.23 3.33
CA ASN A 47 -6.93 3.33 3.77
C ASN A 47 -8.35 3.25 3.21
N TRP A 48 -8.50 2.94 1.92
CA TRP A 48 -9.80 2.76 1.25
C TRP A 48 -10.49 1.43 1.56
N LEU A 49 -9.87 0.59 2.38
CA LEU A 49 -10.43 -0.66 2.90
C LEU A 49 -10.79 -0.54 4.40
N LEU A 50 -10.15 0.38 5.13
CA LEU A 50 -10.24 0.50 6.59
C LEU A 50 -11.00 1.73 7.11
N GLY A 51 -11.36 2.65 6.22
CA GLY A 51 -12.23 3.78 6.57
C GLY A 51 -11.54 5.12 6.72
N TRP A 52 -10.37 5.30 6.09
CA TRP A 52 -9.61 6.55 6.16
C TRP A 52 -9.57 7.25 4.80
N SER A 53 -10.67 7.89 4.41
CA SER A 53 -10.80 8.48 3.07
C SER A 53 -9.93 9.72 2.85
N HIS A 54 -9.60 10.46 3.91
CA HIS A 54 -9.03 11.83 3.83
C HIS A 54 -9.87 12.81 2.98
N THR A 55 -11.18 12.57 2.91
CA THR A 55 -12.16 13.43 2.24
C THR A 55 -13.22 13.94 3.22
N GLY A 56 -13.90 13.05 3.95
CA GLY A 56 -14.87 13.40 4.98
C GLY A 56 -15.67 12.19 5.47
N LYS A 57 -16.42 12.38 6.57
CA LYS A 57 -17.13 11.29 7.27
C LYS A 57 -18.05 10.45 6.39
N ALA A 58 -18.70 11.06 5.40
CA ALA A 58 -19.60 10.32 4.50
C ALA A 58 -18.84 9.28 3.66
N ALA A 59 -17.63 9.60 3.21
CA ALA A 59 -16.78 8.64 2.51
C ALA A 59 -16.21 7.59 3.48
N ASP A 60 -15.82 8.00 4.69
CA ASP A 60 -15.35 7.08 5.73
C ASP A 60 -16.44 6.02 6.05
N HIS A 61 -17.69 6.45 6.23
CA HIS A 61 -18.84 5.56 6.45
C HIS A 61 -19.06 4.60 5.27
N ARG A 62 -19.01 5.11 4.03
CA ARG A 62 -19.14 4.25 2.84
C ARG A 62 -18.10 3.11 2.85
N ILE A 63 -16.87 3.41 3.27
CA ILE A 63 -15.81 2.41 3.35
C ILE A 63 -16.12 1.38 4.43
N THR A 64 -16.46 1.83 5.63
CA THR A 64 -16.72 0.92 6.77
C THR A 64 -18.04 0.15 6.66
N GLU A 65 -18.99 0.62 5.83
CA GLU A 65 -20.20 -0.12 5.47
C GLU A 65 -19.93 -1.22 4.44
N ARG A 66 -19.11 -0.95 3.43
CA ARG A 66 -18.77 -1.93 2.38
C ARG A 66 -17.88 -3.04 2.93
N TYR A 67 -16.82 -2.63 3.61
CA TYR A 67 -15.86 -3.55 4.17
C TYR A 67 -16.31 -3.85 5.59
N GLN A 68 -16.75 -5.07 5.86
CA GLN A 68 -17.21 -5.52 7.18
C GLN A 68 -16.78 -6.96 7.48
N SER A 69 -16.56 -7.79 6.46
CA SER A 69 -16.12 -9.18 6.61
C SER A 69 -15.00 -9.50 5.60
N PRO A 70 -14.17 -10.52 5.86
CA PRO A 70 -13.10 -10.94 4.94
C PRO A 70 -13.55 -11.13 3.48
N GLU A 71 -14.76 -11.63 3.27
CA GLU A 71 -15.37 -11.84 1.95
C GLU A 71 -15.55 -10.54 1.19
N SER A 72 -15.85 -9.42 1.87
CA SER A 72 -16.03 -8.15 1.18
C SER A 72 -14.72 -7.47 0.81
N PHE A 73 -13.62 -7.78 1.51
CA PHE A 73 -12.25 -7.38 1.11
C PHE A 73 -11.71 -8.22 -0.04
N PHE A 74 -12.05 -9.51 -0.07
CA PHE A 74 -11.46 -10.49 -0.96
C PHE A 74 -11.39 -10.07 -2.44
N PRO A 75 -12.46 -9.52 -3.07
CA PRO A 75 -12.40 -9.14 -4.49
C PRO A 75 -11.29 -8.13 -4.82
N VAL A 76 -10.99 -7.19 -3.93
CA VAL A 76 -9.91 -6.21 -4.15
C VAL A 76 -8.54 -6.89 -4.04
N LEU A 77 -8.35 -7.74 -3.02
CA LEU A 77 -7.09 -8.47 -2.83
C LEU A 77 -6.85 -9.47 -3.97
N GLU A 78 -7.89 -10.17 -4.43
CA GLU A 78 -7.85 -11.06 -5.60
C GLU A 78 -7.49 -10.27 -6.87
N ALA A 79 -8.10 -9.09 -7.09
CA ALA A 79 -7.80 -8.26 -8.26
C ALA A 79 -6.32 -7.82 -8.30
N TYR A 80 -5.72 -7.46 -7.16
CA TYR A 80 -4.28 -7.17 -7.08
C TYR A 80 -3.43 -8.42 -7.35
N ALA A 81 -3.78 -9.55 -6.72
CA ALA A 81 -3.04 -10.79 -6.85
C ALA A 81 -2.99 -11.32 -8.30
N GLN A 82 -4.01 -11.02 -9.12
CA GLN A 82 -4.01 -11.36 -10.56
C GLN A 82 -2.84 -10.74 -11.34
N TYR A 83 -2.24 -9.67 -10.84
CA TYR A 83 -1.07 -9.02 -11.44
C TYR A 83 0.23 -9.33 -10.68
N GLY A 84 0.24 -10.31 -9.77
CA GLY A 84 1.39 -10.61 -8.93
C GLY A 84 1.71 -9.52 -7.90
N ILE A 85 0.72 -8.68 -7.57
CA ILE A 85 0.84 -7.64 -6.54
C ILE A 85 0.45 -8.26 -5.20
N ASP A 86 1.46 -8.51 -4.39
CA ASP A 86 1.37 -9.28 -3.15
C ASP A 86 1.91 -8.51 -1.93
N THR A 87 2.33 -7.26 -2.10
CA THR A 87 2.81 -6.41 -1.00
C THR A 87 1.69 -5.50 -0.51
N ILE A 88 1.35 -5.59 0.78
CA ILE A 88 0.25 -4.85 1.42
C ILE A 88 0.76 -4.00 2.59
N MET A 89 0.22 -2.79 2.72
CA MET A 89 0.74 -1.79 3.65
C MET A 89 -0.35 -1.07 4.44
N GLY A 90 -0.12 -0.93 5.74
CA GLY A 90 -0.91 -0.09 6.64
C GLY A 90 -0.67 -0.46 8.11
N PRO A 91 -1.40 0.13 9.06
CA PRO A 91 -1.30 -0.21 10.49
C PRO A 91 -2.07 -1.51 10.80
N ILE A 92 -1.76 -2.57 10.04
CA ILE A 92 -2.48 -3.85 9.96
C ILE A 92 -2.55 -4.55 11.31
N SER A 93 -1.48 -4.55 12.12
CA SER A 93 -1.49 -5.21 13.44
C SER A 93 -2.50 -4.63 14.42
N SER A 94 -2.91 -3.37 14.21
CA SER A 94 -3.96 -2.70 14.99
C SER A 94 -5.37 -2.93 14.44
N GLN A 95 -5.51 -3.63 13.31
CA GLN A 95 -6.75 -3.75 12.54
C GLN A 95 -7.12 -5.22 12.33
N PRO A 96 -7.80 -5.87 13.31
CA PRO A 96 -8.16 -7.29 13.23
C PRO A 96 -8.87 -7.68 11.94
N ARG A 97 -9.76 -6.82 11.43
CA ARG A 97 -10.51 -7.04 10.19
C ARG A 97 -9.61 -7.14 8.96
N MET A 98 -8.50 -6.39 8.92
CA MET A 98 -7.52 -6.49 7.83
C MET A 98 -6.71 -7.78 7.94
N VAL A 99 -6.31 -8.17 9.15
CA VAL A 99 -5.58 -9.42 9.41
C VAL A 99 -6.43 -10.62 8.96
N GLU A 100 -7.71 -10.64 9.32
CA GLU A 100 -8.65 -11.68 8.89
C GLU A 100 -8.83 -11.71 7.37
N ALA A 101 -8.98 -10.53 6.74
CA ALA A 101 -9.09 -10.42 5.29
C ALA A 101 -7.83 -10.92 4.55
N ILE A 102 -6.63 -10.59 5.03
CA ILE A 102 -5.37 -11.09 4.46
C ILE A 102 -5.33 -12.62 4.56
N ARG A 103 -5.56 -13.18 5.76
CA ARG A 103 -5.54 -14.64 5.97
C ARG A 103 -6.56 -15.36 5.09
N TYR A 104 -7.75 -14.80 4.95
CA TYR A 104 -8.79 -15.32 4.06
C TYR A 104 -8.32 -15.33 2.60
N ALA A 105 -7.75 -14.23 2.13
CA ALA A 105 -7.24 -14.12 0.76
C ALA A 105 -6.07 -15.08 0.51
N GLU A 106 -5.11 -15.18 1.43
CA GLU A 106 -3.99 -16.14 1.33
C GLU A 106 -4.49 -17.59 1.20
N GLN A 107 -5.50 -17.97 1.99
CA GLN A 107 -6.08 -19.30 1.92
C GLN A 107 -6.79 -19.56 0.58
N LYS A 108 -7.55 -18.58 0.08
CA LYS A 108 -8.31 -18.72 -1.17
C LYS A 108 -7.44 -18.71 -2.42
N LEU A 109 -6.38 -17.91 -2.41
CA LEU A 109 -5.46 -17.73 -3.53
C LEU A 109 -4.27 -18.70 -3.48
N ASN A 110 -4.08 -19.40 -2.36
CA ASN A 110 -2.91 -20.24 -2.09
C ASN A 110 -1.59 -19.46 -2.28
N CYS A 111 -1.54 -18.23 -1.78
CA CYS A 111 -0.39 -17.34 -1.85
C CYS A 111 -0.11 -16.70 -0.48
N LYS A 112 1.05 -16.05 -0.33
CA LYS A 112 1.40 -15.26 0.84
C LYS A 112 1.52 -13.79 0.48
N PHE A 113 0.94 -12.92 1.29
CA PHE A 113 1.15 -11.48 1.17
C PHE A 113 2.38 -11.08 1.98
N ILE A 114 3.17 -10.17 1.41
CA ILE A 114 4.25 -9.49 2.11
C ILE A 114 3.62 -8.31 2.86
N ILE A 115 3.61 -8.41 4.19
CA ILE A 115 3.00 -7.40 5.05
C ILE A 115 4.03 -6.35 5.45
N VAL A 116 3.76 -5.10 5.09
CA VAL A 116 4.44 -3.89 5.54
C VAL A 116 3.57 -3.22 6.60
N ASP A 117 3.76 -3.61 7.86
CA ASP A 117 2.96 -3.09 8.96
C ASP A 117 3.50 -1.75 9.47
N THR A 118 2.59 -0.84 9.83
CA THR A 118 2.92 0.48 10.38
C THR A 118 2.35 0.68 11.78
N PRO A 119 2.87 -0.01 12.80
CA PRO A 119 2.34 0.11 14.16
C PRO A 119 2.56 1.51 14.72
N ILE A 120 1.53 2.02 15.41
CA ILE A 120 1.64 3.18 16.29
C ILE A 120 2.18 2.66 17.63
N ILE A 121 3.33 3.19 18.06
CA ILE A 121 4.00 2.82 19.31
C ILE A 121 4.00 4.00 20.27
N ASN A 122 3.98 3.71 21.57
CA ASN A 122 4.26 4.71 22.60
C ASN A 122 5.75 5.03 22.60
N VAL A 123 6.10 6.32 22.60
CA VAL A 123 7.48 6.79 22.50
C VAL A 123 7.93 7.61 23.70
N ASP A 124 7.11 7.70 24.75
CA ASP A 124 7.52 8.34 26.01
C ASP A 124 8.80 7.70 26.57
N ASP A 125 9.58 8.48 27.30
CA ASP A 125 10.87 8.05 27.88
C ASP A 125 10.69 7.45 29.27
N THR A 126 9.91 6.36 29.33
CA THR A 126 9.72 5.56 30.54
C THR A 126 9.79 4.07 30.22
N ASP A 127 10.02 3.24 31.24
CA ASP A 127 10.06 1.79 31.09
C ASP A 127 8.71 1.20 30.66
N GLU A 128 7.60 1.78 31.13
CA GLU A 128 6.24 1.37 30.76
C GLU A 128 5.96 1.63 29.28
N ALA A 129 6.24 2.84 28.79
CA ALA A 129 6.06 3.20 27.39
C ALA A 129 6.93 2.32 26.47
N ARG A 130 8.16 2.01 26.91
CA ARG A 130 9.05 1.08 26.21
C ARG A 130 8.47 -0.34 26.15
N ALA A 131 7.85 -0.82 27.23
CA ALA A 131 7.19 -2.12 27.26
C ALA A 131 5.96 -2.16 26.32
N GLU A 132 5.16 -1.10 26.31
CA GLU A 132 4.02 -0.93 25.39
C GLU A 132 4.47 -0.93 23.92
N ALA A 133 5.55 -0.22 23.59
CA ALA A 133 6.12 -0.22 22.25
C ALA A 133 6.56 -1.61 21.80
N ARG A 134 7.24 -2.37 22.68
CA ARG A 134 7.63 -3.75 22.40
C ARG A 134 6.42 -4.64 22.14
N GLU A 135 5.34 -4.47 22.90
CA GLU A 135 4.12 -5.24 22.72
C GLU A 135 3.45 -4.94 21.37
N ALA A 136 3.40 -3.67 20.94
CA ALA A 136 2.91 -3.31 19.62
C ALA A 136 3.76 -3.90 18.48
N ILE A 137 5.09 -3.90 18.63
CA ILE A 137 6.01 -4.52 17.67
C ILE A 137 5.82 -6.05 17.62
N ARG A 138 5.62 -6.70 18.77
CA ARG A 138 5.31 -8.14 18.83
C ARG A 138 4.04 -8.50 18.07
N LYS A 139 2.98 -7.71 18.22
CA LYS A 139 1.74 -7.90 17.44
C LYS A 139 1.97 -7.84 15.93
N SER A 140 2.92 -7.02 15.49
CA SER A 140 3.34 -6.98 14.08
C SER A 140 3.98 -8.32 13.67
N ALA A 141 4.85 -8.89 14.51
CA ALA A 141 5.45 -10.20 14.24
C ALA A 141 4.42 -11.35 14.28
N GLU A 142 3.47 -11.32 15.22
CA GLU A 142 2.41 -12.33 15.38
C GLU A 142 1.49 -12.45 14.15
N ILE A 143 1.28 -11.37 13.41
CA ILE A 143 0.52 -11.39 12.16
C ILE A 143 1.36 -11.81 10.95
N GLY A 144 2.66 -12.06 11.14
CA GLY A 144 3.58 -12.47 10.08
C GLY A 144 4.16 -11.30 9.26
N SER A 145 4.23 -10.11 9.84
CA SER A 145 4.82 -8.95 9.16
C SER A 145 6.25 -9.21 8.71
N THR A 146 6.55 -8.84 7.46
CA THR A 146 7.93 -8.88 6.93
C THR A 146 8.66 -7.59 7.29
N PHE A 147 7.97 -6.46 7.14
CA PHE A 147 8.47 -5.15 7.48
C PHE A 147 7.64 -4.56 8.62
N CYS A 148 8.31 -3.89 9.56
CA CYS A 148 7.69 -3.11 10.62
C CYS A 148 8.22 -1.68 10.54
N LEU A 149 7.38 -0.78 10.03
CA LEU A 149 7.71 0.62 9.82
C LEU A 149 7.08 1.45 10.93
N ILE A 150 7.89 2.09 11.79
CA ILE A 150 7.33 2.89 12.89
C ILE A 150 6.42 3.98 12.30
N HIS A 151 5.15 4.00 12.71
CA HIS A 151 4.15 4.89 12.13
C HIS A 151 4.55 6.35 12.32
N HIS A 152 4.18 7.22 11.37
CA HIS A 152 4.62 8.62 11.36
C HIS A 152 4.21 9.34 12.65
N SER A 153 3.01 9.05 13.18
CA SER A 153 2.53 9.65 14.43
C SER A 153 3.42 9.35 15.64
N SER A 154 4.22 8.29 15.59
CA SER A 154 5.20 7.93 16.63
C SER A 154 6.61 8.40 16.25
N ALA A 155 7.07 8.05 15.04
CA ALA A 155 8.43 8.36 14.60
C ALA A 155 8.72 9.88 14.54
N GLU A 156 7.72 10.69 14.19
CA GLU A 156 7.87 12.15 14.11
C GLU A 156 8.04 12.82 15.48
N GLN A 157 7.51 12.22 16.55
CA GLN A 157 7.70 12.73 17.91
C GLN A 157 9.16 12.61 18.37
N LEU A 158 9.93 11.70 17.77
CA LEU A 158 11.33 11.48 18.07
C LEU A 158 12.27 12.46 17.32
N VAL A 159 11.75 13.23 16.36
CA VAL A 159 12.58 14.12 15.52
C VAL A 159 13.06 15.33 16.31
N ASN A 160 14.38 15.51 16.38
CA ASN A 160 15.01 16.71 16.90
C ASN A 160 15.65 17.52 15.77
N LYS A 161 14.92 18.52 15.26
CA LYS A 161 15.39 19.36 14.14
C LYS A 161 16.64 20.18 14.45
N ASN A 162 16.83 20.59 15.72
CA ASN A 162 17.99 21.37 16.11
C ASN A 162 19.28 20.53 16.07
N LYS A 163 19.18 19.25 16.39
CA LYS A 163 20.32 18.32 16.35
C LYS A 163 20.46 17.59 15.02
N GLY A 164 19.40 17.53 14.20
CA GLY A 164 19.37 16.73 12.99
C GLY A 164 19.32 15.23 13.27
N THR A 165 18.62 14.82 14.33
CA THR A 165 18.57 13.44 14.83
C THR A 165 17.14 12.93 15.00
N ILE A 166 16.99 11.62 15.10
CA ILE A 166 15.77 10.93 15.55
C ILE A 166 16.12 10.25 16.87
N GLU A 167 15.73 10.87 17.98
CA GLU A 167 16.13 10.46 19.33
C GLU A 167 15.58 9.06 19.64
N ARG A 168 16.40 8.21 20.29
CA ARG A 168 16.02 6.85 20.75
C ARG A 168 15.52 5.88 19.66
N LEU A 169 15.64 6.20 18.37
CA LEU A 169 15.19 5.32 17.28
C LEU A 169 15.81 3.92 17.35
N ASP A 170 17.07 3.86 17.75
CA ASP A 170 17.89 2.66 17.90
C ASP A 170 17.23 1.61 18.81
N ASP A 171 16.52 2.06 19.85
CA ASP A 171 15.85 1.19 20.81
C ASP A 171 14.72 0.41 20.12
N TYR A 172 13.90 1.11 19.33
CA TYR A 172 12.76 0.52 18.62
C TYR A 172 13.20 -0.32 17.42
N THR A 173 14.18 0.13 16.65
CA THR A 173 14.73 -0.66 15.51
C THR A 173 15.35 -1.96 16.01
N LYS A 174 16.04 -1.95 17.16
CA LYS A 174 16.50 -3.17 17.82
C LYS A 174 15.36 -4.10 18.23
N MET A 175 14.27 -3.58 18.82
CA MET A 175 13.09 -4.40 19.13
C MET A 175 12.53 -5.09 17.88
N ILE A 176 12.45 -4.37 16.76
CA ILE A 176 11.97 -4.90 15.48
C ILE A 176 12.87 -6.04 14.97
N ARG A 177 14.19 -5.86 15.04
CA ARG A 177 15.17 -6.89 14.64
C ARG A 177 15.11 -8.13 15.53
N GLU A 178 14.91 -7.97 16.83
CA GLU A 178 14.77 -9.10 17.76
C GLU A 178 13.54 -9.96 17.46
N GLU A 179 12.46 -9.35 16.98
CA GLU A 179 11.27 -10.05 16.46
C GLU A 179 11.45 -10.52 15.00
N LYS A 180 12.67 -10.41 14.45
CA LYS A 180 13.10 -10.88 13.11
C LYS A 180 12.41 -10.17 11.93
N MET A 181 11.90 -8.97 12.15
CA MET A 181 11.32 -8.14 11.11
C MET A 181 12.34 -7.14 10.56
N ILE A 182 12.02 -6.54 9.41
CA ILE A 182 12.83 -5.49 8.78
C ILE A 182 12.31 -4.11 9.24
N PRO A 183 13.15 -3.28 9.88
CA PRO A 183 12.78 -1.95 10.32
C PRO A 183 12.70 -0.99 9.15
N GLY A 184 11.71 -0.12 9.22
CA GLY A 184 11.65 1.08 8.40
C GLY A 184 10.95 2.23 9.11
N LEU A 185 10.72 3.32 8.39
CA LEU A 185 10.00 4.48 8.93
C LEU A 185 8.85 4.89 8.04
N SER A 186 7.69 5.15 8.64
CA SER A 186 6.64 5.88 7.97
C SER A 186 6.88 7.38 8.14
N ALA A 187 7.24 8.10 7.08
CA ALA A 187 7.56 9.53 7.12
C ALA A 187 6.48 10.38 6.45
N HIS A 188 5.79 11.25 7.20
CA HIS A 188 5.14 12.42 6.61
C HIS A 188 6.09 13.62 6.62
N MET A 189 6.95 13.72 7.64
CA MET A 189 8.08 14.64 7.71
C MET A 189 9.29 14.13 6.88
N PRO A 190 9.71 14.84 5.82
CA PRO A 190 10.84 14.43 5.00
C PRO A 190 12.18 14.36 5.76
N GLU A 191 12.29 15.04 6.91
CA GLU A 191 13.46 14.97 7.79
C GLU A 191 13.77 13.55 8.27
N LEU A 192 12.79 12.64 8.37
CA LEU A 192 13.04 11.26 8.80
C LEU A 192 14.00 10.55 7.82
N ILE A 193 13.85 10.78 6.51
CA ILE A 193 14.74 10.20 5.49
C ILE A 193 16.13 10.82 5.63
N LEU A 194 16.19 12.15 5.65
CA LEU A 194 17.45 12.90 5.71
C LEU A 194 18.28 12.55 6.94
N TYR A 195 17.64 12.52 8.11
CA TYR A 195 18.33 12.22 9.37
C TYR A 195 18.69 10.74 9.49
N SER A 196 17.88 9.83 8.96
CA SER A 196 18.25 8.41 8.90
C SER A 196 19.46 8.17 8.03
N ASP A 197 19.49 8.76 6.83
CA ASP A 197 20.61 8.61 5.92
C ASP A 197 21.88 9.28 6.46
N ALA A 198 21.77 10.45 7.11
CA ALA A 198 22.90 11.17 7.67
C ALA A 198 23.52 10.47 8.89
N ASN A 199 22.70 9.89 9.76
CA ASN A 199 23.14 9.26 11.01
C ASN A 199 23.36 7.74 10.91
N GLY A 200 22.94 7.11 9.79
CA GLY A 200 23.14 5.67 9.57
C GLY A 200 22.27 4.81 10.47
N TYR A 201 21.05 5.25 10.79
CA TYR A 201 20.09 4.46 11.56
C TYR A 201 19.75 3.13 10.87
N ASP A 202 19.41 2.10 11.65
CA ASP A 202 19.00 0.78 11.15
C ASP A 202 17.59 0.84 10.54
N VAL A 203 17.51 1.38 9.31
CA VAL A 203 16.30 1.58 8.53
C VAL A 203 16.56 1.10 7.10
N GLU A 204 15.69 0.22 6.60
CA GLU A 204 15.86 -0.40 5.29
C GLU A 204 14.96 0.18 4.19
N THR A 205 13.94 0.94 4.57
CA THR A 205 13.02 1.62 3.65
C THR A 205 12.23 2.71 4.36
N TYR A 206 11.63 3.59 3.56
CA TYR A 206 10.85 4.73 4.01
C TYR A 206 9.49 4.74 3.33
N ILE A 207 8.42 5.09 4.05
CA ILE A 207 7.21 5.61 3.41
C ILE A 207 7.33 7.13 3.32
N GLN A 208 7.01 7.72 2.17
CA GLN A 208 6.99 9.18 1.99
C GLN A 208 5.73 9.62 1.26
N ILE A 209 5.08 10.68 1.74
CA ILE A 209 4.00 11.33 0.98
C ILE A 209 4.59 11.98 -0.26
N TYR A 210 4.07 11.64 -1.44
CA TYR A 210 4.52 12.21 -2.71
C TYR A 210 3.41 12.20 -3.76
N ASN A 211 2.94 13.39 -4.16
CA ASN A 211 1.85 13.53 -5.14
C ASN A 211 1.87 14.87 -5.87
N CYS A 212 1.27 14.92 -7.06
CA CYS A 212 1.34 16.06 -7.98
C CYS A 212 0.58 17.31 -7.52
N VAL A 213 -0.21 17.22 -6.44
CA VAL A 213 -1.01 18.35 -5.92
C VAL A 213 -0.52 18.84 -4.56
N GLY A 214 0.62 18.33 -4.05
CA GLY A 214 1.20 18.73 -2.76
C GLY A 214 0.34 18.34 -1.55
N PHE A 215 -0.64 17.47 -1.72
CA PHE A 215 -1.59 17.12 -0.66
C PHE A 215 -0.87 16.46 0.52
N MET A 216 -0.96 17.08 1.70
CA MET A 216 -0.32 16.66 2.96
C MET A 216 1.22 16.61 2.93
N MET A 217 1.86 17.18 1.90
CA MET A 217 3.30 17.36 1.89
C MET A 217 3.66 18.59 2.72
N GLN A 218 4.69 18.50 3.56
CA GLN A 218 5.08 19.61 4.44
C GLN A 218 5.95 20.66 3.74
N ILE A 219 6.55 20.29 2.61
CA ILE A 219 7.43 21.12 1.78
C ILE A 219 7.08 20.88 0.30
N GLU A 220 7.71 21.65 -0.58
CA GLU A 220 7.46 21.65 -2.02
C GLU A 220 7.70 20.27 -2.65
N ILE A 221 6.95 19.99 -3.72
CA ILE A 221 6.98 18.69 -4.41
C ILE A 221 8.38 18.40 -4.94
N GLU A 222 9.05 19.41 -5.49
CA GLU A 222 10.41 19.35 -6.01
C GLU A 222 11.42 19.01 -4.91
N THR A 223 11.23 19.55 -3.71
CA THR A 223 12.10 19.27 -2.56
C THR A 223 11.92 17.84 -2.09
N VAL A 224 10.68 17.35 -1.95
CA VAL A 224 10.43 15.94 -1.60
C VAL A 224 10.94 15.01 -2.71
N SER A 225 10.76 15.38 -3.98
CA SER A 225 11.32 14.65 -5.12
C SER A 225 12.83 14.51 -5.00
N SER A 226 13.53 15.62 -4.70
CA SER A 226 14.98 15.61 -4.48
C SER A 226 15.38 14.69 -3.33
N ILE A 227 14.65 14.71 -2.22
CA ILE A 227 14.91 13.83 -1.07
C ILE A 227 14.75 12.35 -1.47
N ILE A 228 13.67 12.00 -2.17
CA ILE A 228 13.44 10.63 -2.65
C ILE A 228 14.59 10.20 -3.58
N HIS A 229 15.01 11.05 -4.52
CA HIS A 229 16.10 10.73 -5.45
C HIS A 229 17.44 10.46 -4.75
N HIS A 230 17.73 11.20 -3.69
CA HIS A 230 18.99 11.08 -2.94
C HIS A 230 18.92 10.12 -1.75
N ALA A 231 17.76 9.53 -1.45
CA ALA A 231 17.59 8.60 -0.34
C ALA A 231 18.52 7.38 -0.50
N LYS A 232 19.21 6.95 0.56
CA LYS A 232 20.12 5.80 0.50
C LYS A 232 19.40 4.46 0.39
N LYS A 233 18.11 4.43 0.69
CA LYS A 233 17.25 3.25 0.67
C LYS A 233 16.03 3.45 -0.25
N PRO A 234 15.39 2.38 -0.73
CA PRO A 234 14.15 2.46 -1.50
C PRO A 234 13.02 3.17 -0.72
N VAL A 235 12.20 3.95 -1.42
CA VAL A 235 11.07 4.69 -0.86
C VAL A 235 9.75 4.14 -1.38
N MET A 236 8.82 3.86 -0.47
CA MET A 236 7.44 3.49 -0.73
C MET A 236 6.58 4.76 -0.70
N THR A 237 6.26 5.30 -1.88
CA THR A 237 5.49 6.54 -1.96
C THR A 237 4.01 6.30 -1.69
N ILE A 238 3.36 7.23 -0.99
CA ILE A 238 1.91 7.16 -0.71
C ILE A 238 1.18 8.40 -1.24
N LYS A 239 -0.13 8.23 -1.42
CA LYS A 239 -1.11 9.29 -1.74
C LYS A 239 -0.95 9.87 -3.16
N SER A 240 -0.53 9.09 -4.16
CA SER A 240 -0.34 9.55 -5.55
C SER A 240 -1.50 10.37 -6.12
N MET A 241 -2.75 10.04 -5.76
CA MET A 241 -3.96 10.76 -6.22
C MET A 241 -4.41 11.90 -5.28
N GLY A 242 -3.60 12.28 -4.28
CA GLY A 242 -3.95 13.27 -3.27
C GLY A 242 -5.24 12.93 -2.51
N ALA A 243 -5.47 11.63 -2.25
CA ALA A 243 -6.72 11.09 -1.73
C ALA A 243 -7.96 11.52 -2.58
N GLY A 244 -7.88 11.31 -3.90
CA GLY A 244 -8.96 11.58 -4.84
C GLY A 244 -9.05 13.04 -5.33
N ARG A 245 -8.11 13.90 -4.96
CA ARG A 245 -8.03 15.30 -5.43
C ARG A 245 -7.59 15.41 -6.90
N CYS A 246 -6.91 14.39 -7.41
CA CYS A 246 -6.68 14.22 -8.84
C CYS A 246 -7.05 12.79 -9.28
N THR A 247 -7.26 12.59 -10.59
CA THR A 247 -7.61 11.28 -11.14
C THR A 247 -6.40 10.34 -11.13
N PRO A 248 -6.59 9.01 -11.11
CA PRO A 248 -5.50 8.05 -11.23
C PRO A 248 -4.58 8.32 -12.43
N TYR A 249 -5.14 8.65 -13.59
CA TYR A 249 -4.36 9.00 -14.79
C TYR A 249 -3.32 10.11 -14.54
N VAL A 250 -3.65 11.11 -13.71
CA VAL A 250 -2.73 12.21 -13.41
C VAL A 250 -1.75 11.82 -12.30
N GLY A 251 -2.26 11.29 -11.19
CA GLY A 251 -1.45 10.97 -10.02
C GLY A 251 -0.43 9.86 -10.26
N LEU A 252 -0.84 8.76 -10.92
CA LEU A 252 0.01 7.61 -11.17
C LEU A 252 1.06 7.92 -12.24
N ASN A 253 0.70 8.61 -13.33
CA ASN A 253 1.69 9.04 -14.32
C ASN A 253 2.73 9.97 -13.70
N PHE A 254 2.32 10.91 -12.83
CA PHE A 254 3.28 11.71 -12.08
C PHE A 254 4.22 10.83 -11.26
N SER A 255 3.70 9.99 -10.36
CA SER A 255 4.51 9.16 -9.47
C SER A 255 5.49 8.27 -10.25
N TRP A 256 5.03 7.52 -11.26
CA TRP A 256 5.89 6.59 -11.99
C TRP A 256 6.98 7.26 -12.82
N ASN A 257 6.73 8.46 -13.36
CA ASN A 257 7.72 9.17 -14.16
C ASN A 257 8.75 9.93 -13.30
N THR A 258 8.48 10.17 -12.02
CA THR A 258 9.34 11.03 -11.19
C THR A 258 10.02 10.31 -10.02
N ILE A 259 9.61 9.10 -9.64
CA ILE A 259 10.36 8.27 -8.67
C ILE A 259 11.47 7.46 -9.34
N ARG A 260 12.37 6.85 -8.55
CA ARG A 260 13.46 6.02 -9.09
C ARG A 260 12.96 4.61 -9.45
N PRO A 261 13.70 3.85 -10.27
CA PRO A 261 13.36 2.47 -10.60
C PRO A 261 13.26 1.52 -9.39
N CYS A 262 13.97 1.81 -8.30
CA CYS A 262 13.91 1.00 -7.07
C CYS A 262 12.75 1.36 -6.14
N ASP A 263 12.09 2.50 -6.34
CA ASP A 263 11.01 3.00 -5.49
C ASP A 263 9.66 2.37 -5.86
N MET A 264 8.73 2.43 -4.91
CA MET A 264 7.40 1.82 -4.99
C MET A 264 6.29 2.88 -4.88
N VAL A 265 5.08 2.52 -5.31
CA VAL A 265 3.87 3.34 -5.23
C VAL A 265 2.78 2.56 -4.50
N THR A 266 2.28 3.09 -3.39
CA THR A 266 1.19 2.51 -2.60
C THR A 266 -0.14 3.10 -3.01
N VAL A 267 -1.05 2.25 -3.48
CA VAL A 267 -2.36 2.63 -4.02
C VAL A 267 -3.47 1.92 -3.24
N GLY A 268 -4.42 2.70 -2.74
CA GLY A 268 -5.62 2.17 -2.11
C GLY A 268 -6.81 2.31 -3.06
N CYS A 269 -7.44 1.19 -3.39
CA CYS A 269 -8.65 1.13 -4.22
C CYS A 269 -9.85 0.70 -3.36
N PHE A 270 -11.01 1.23 -3.69
CA PHE A 270 -12.30 0.94 -3.07
C PHE A 270 -13.08 -0.17 -3.78
N THR A 271 -12.71 -0.53 -5.01
CA THR A 271 -13.34 -1.63 -5.76
C THR A 271 -12.30 -2.40 -6.60
N PRO A 272 -12.57 -3.65 -7.02
CA PRO A 272 -11.68 -4.36 -7.93
C PRO A 272 -11.55 -3.69 -9.31
N GLU A 273 -12.58 -3.00 -9.79
CA GLU A 273 -12.52 -2.25 -11.04
C GLU A 273 -11.50 -1.10 -10.97
N GLU A 274 -11.45 -0.39 -9.84
CA GLU A 274 -10.42 0.61 -9.59
C GLU A 274 -9.01 -0.01 -9.56
N VAL A 275 -8.85 -1.24 -9.05
CA VAL A 275 -7.56 -1.96 -9.13
C VAL A 275 -7.15 -2.19 -10.59
N HIS A 276 -8.06 -2.68 -11.42
CA HIS A 276 -7.76 -2.93 -12.84
C HIS A 276 -7.42 -1.64 -13.60
N GLU A 277 -8.14 -0.55 -13.34
CA GLU A 277 -7.86 0.77 -13.93
C GLU A 277 -6.48 1.29 -13.48
N ASP A 278 -6.22 1.30 -12.16
CA ASP A 278 -4.99 1.86 -11.59
C ASP A 278 -3.75 1.05 -12.00
N VAL A 279 -3.87 -0.28 -12.09
CA VAL A 279 -2.78 -1.15 -12.57
C VAL A 279 -2.50 -0.91 -14.06
N GLU A 280 -3.51 -0.83 -14.91
CA GLU A 280 -3.32 -0.56 -16.34
C GLU A 280 -2.67 0.81 -16.58
N ILE A 281 -3.12 1.85 -15.87
CA ILE A 281 -2.49 3.17 -15.94
C ILE A 281 -1.03 3.11 -15.49
N SER A 282 -0.75 2.37 -14.43
CA SER A 282 0.59 2.22 -13.87
C SER A 282 1.54 1.47 -14.82
N LEU A 283 1.10 0.34 -15.39
CA LEU A 283 1.87 -0.41 -16.38
C LEU A 283 2.13 0.44 -17.63
N ALA A 284 1.11 1.14 -18.13
CA ALA A 284 1.25 2.01 -19.29
C ALA A 284 2.27 3.13 -19.05
N ALA A 285 2.28 3.73 -17.86
CA ALA A 285 3.25 4.76 -17.49
C ALA A 285 4.69 4.21 -17.45
N ILE A 286 4.89 3.02 -16.88
CA ILE A 286 6.20 2.34 -16.81
C ILE A 286 6.70 1.95 -18.21
N GLU A 287 5.80 1.52 -19.09
CA GLU A 287 6.11 1.10 -20.46
C GLU A 287 6.15 2.26 -21.47
N HIS A 288 5.90 3.49 -21.02
CA HIS A 288 5.79 4.68 -21.87
C HIS A 288 4.79 4.54 -23.03
N ARG A 289 3.64 3.92 -22.76
CA ARG A 289 2.51 3.79 -23.69
C ARG A 289 1.26 4.50 -23.19
N PHE A 290 0.30 4.71 -24.08
CA PHE A 290 -1.03 5.18 -23.67
C PHE A 290 -1.81 4.02 -23.01
N PRO A 291 -2.53 4.26 -21.90
CA PRO A 291 -3.30 3.20 -21.24
C PRO A 291 -4.54 2.82 -22.04
N GLN A 292 -4.89 1.53 -22.00
CA GLN A 292 -6.11 0.97 -22.56
C GLN A 292 -7.27 1.22 -21.59
N LEU A 293 -7.90 2.39 -21.71
CA LEU A 293 -9.01 2.79 -20.87
C LEU A 293 -10.34 2.69 -21.60
N GLU A 294 -11.37 2.27 -20.87
CA GLU A 294 -12.73 2.40 -21.34
C GLU A 294 -13.13 3.87 -21.48
N LYS A 295 -14.06 4.14 -22.39
CA LYS A 295 -14.58 5.50 -22.58
C LYS A 295 -15.38 5.89 -21.35
N ARG A 296 -15.01 7.01 -20.72
CA ARG A 296 -15.81 7.61 -19.64
C ARG A 296 -17.25 7.82 -20.09
N SER A 297 -18.19 7.42 -19.24
CA SER A 297 -19.60 7.67 -19.47
C SER A 297 -19.90 9.18 -19.42
N SER A 298 -20.81 9.62 -20.28
CA SER A 298 -21.30 10.99 -20.30
C SER A 298 -22.80 10.98 -20.54
N PRO A 299 -23.60 11.80 -19.83
CA PRO A 299 -25.02 11.98 -20.16
C PRO A 299 -25.24 12.46 -21.61
N ASN A 300 -24.23 13.08 -22.23
CA ASN A 300 -24.25 13.45 -23.64
C ASN A 300 -23.46 12.45 -24.49
N ASN A 301 -24.17 11.45 -25.02
CA ASN A 301 -23.59 10.42 -25.91
C ASN A 301 -23.27 10.93 -27.33
N LYS A 302 -23.65 12.17 -27.69
CA LYS A 302 -23.48 12.74 -29.03
C LYS A 302 -22.47 13.88 -29.05
N GLN A 303 -21.28 13.66 -28.53
CA GLN A 303 -20.17 14.60 -28.72
C GLN A 303 -19.49 14.31 -30.05
N ALA A 304 -19.66 15.20 -31.03
CA ALA A 304 -19.17 15.03 -32.40
C ALA A 304 -17.67 14.66 -32.46
N VAL A 305 -16.86 15.26 -31.59
CA VAL A 305 -15.40 15.03 -31.50
C VAL A 305 -15.04 13.61 -31.03
N LEU A 306 -15.94 12.90 -30.35
CA LEU A 306 -15.70 11.57 -29.79
C LEU A 306 -16.24 10.41 -30.65
N ASN A 307 -16.84 10.71 -31.82
CA ASN A 307 -17.48 9.73 -32.69
C ASN A 307 -16.64 9.35 -33.93
N ASP A 308 -15.53 10.07 -34.19
CA ASP A 308 -14.75 9.93 -35.43
C ASP A 308 -13.47 9.07 -35.30
N ARG A 309 -13.24 8.41 -34.16
CA ARG A 309 -12.16 7.42 -34.04
C ARG A 309 -12.71 6.02 -34.30
N LYS A 310 -12.64 5.61 -35.57
CA LYS A 310 -12.63 4.19 -35.97
C LYS A 310 -11.26 3.59 -35.73
#